data_AF-L0WJL2-F1
#
_entry.id   AF-L0WJL2-F1
#
_cell.length_a   1.000
_cell.length_b   1.000
_cell.length_c   1.000
_cell.angle_alpha   90.00
_cell.angle_beta   90.00
_cell.angle_gamma   90.00
#
_symmetry.space_group_name_H-M   'P 1'
#
loop_
_entity.id
_entity.type
_entity.pdbx_description
1 polymer ?
#
loop_
_entity_poly.entity_id
_entity_poly.type
_entity_poly.pdbx_seq_one_letter_code
_entity_poly.pdbx_strand_id
1 'polypeptide(L)'
;MPEFSSPLFGGRRIETSPSRVIIVPGLHGSEPQHWQSHWQNSLNHVSRIEVGDWETADLGCWRAGLVAALQAEPTPAVLVAHSFGCLASAAVAADYPGRVSALFLAAPADPAKFGVSHALRPLPLSIRGLLISSNTDPWISVFQAYCLARRLRTDYHNVGDRGHINVAAGVGNWLEGRWLFEDFLYQSGLWVDWAEPPYATLCHL
;
A
#
# COMPACT_ATOMS: atom_id res chain seq x y z
N MET A 1 -16.50 41.03 -22.97
CA MET A 1 -16.72 39.94 -22.00
C MET A 1 -15.34 39.39 -21.69
N PRO A 2 -14.77 39.61 -20.49
CA PRO A 2 -13.44 39.11 -20.17
C PRO A 2 -13.49 37.61 -19.86
N GLU A 3 -12.55 36.86 -20.45
CA GLU A 3 -12.30 35.45 -20.16
C GLU A 3 -11.90 35.27 -18.70
N PHE A 4 -12.56 34.34 -18.01
CA PHE A 4 -12.17 33.91 -16.68
C PHE A 4 -10.88 33.09 -16.76
N SER A 5 -9.76 33.74 -16.50
CA SER A 5 -8.50 33.08 -16.20
C SER A 5 -8.65 32.35 -14.85
N SER A 6 -8.60 31.02 -14.86
CA SER A 6 -8.57 30.21 -13.64
C SER A 6 -7.24 30.38 -12.92
N PRO A 7 -7.22 30.44 -11.57
CA PRO A 7 -6.07 30.91 -10.82
C PRO A 7 -4.90 29.93 -10.86
N LEU A 8 -3.73 30.51 -11.09
CA LEU A 8 -2.40 29.91 -10.97
C LEU A 8 -2.19 29.37 -9.54
N PHE A 9 -2.37 28.06 -9.33
CA PHE A 9 -1.71 27.36 -8.24
C PHE A 9 -0.25 27.11 -8.64
N GLY A 10 0.56 28.15 -8.45
CA GLY A 10 2.02 28.09 -8.50
C GLY A 10 2.59 27.32 -7.32
N GLY A 11 2.36 26.01 -7.29
CA GLY A 11 3.22 25.07 -6.58
C GLY A 11 4.28 24.59 -7.57
N ARG A 12 5.56 24.71 -7.21
CA ARG A 12 6.68 24.14 -7.98
C ARG A 12 6.33 22.69 -8.33
N ARG A 13 6.02 22.39 -9.59
CA ARG A 13 5.85 21.00 -10.04
C ARG A 13 7.19 20.34 -9.76
N ILE A 14 7.23 19.46 -8.76
CA ILE A 14 8.43 18.68 -8.52
C ILE A 14 8.68 17.93 -9.83
N GLU A 15 9.80 18.18 -10.48
CA GLU A 15 10.23 17.50 -11.73
C GLU A 15 10.63 16.05 -11.43
N THR A 16 9.83 15.34 -10.63
CA THR A 16 10.02 13.93 -10.30
C THR A 16 9.02 13.11 -11.08
N SER A 17 9.46 11.99 -11.64
CA SER A 17 8.58 11.00 -12.24
C SER A 17 7.63 10.40 -11.19
N PRO A 18 6.43 9.94 -11.59
CA PRO A 18 5.53 9.27 -10.67
C PRO A 18 6.19 8.01 -10.08
N SER A 19 5.83 7.70 -8.84
CA SER A 19 6.34 6.54 -8.12
C SER A 19 5.78 5.26 -8.73
N ARG A 20 6.64 4.23 -8.82
CA ARG A 20 6.19 2.86 -9.11
C ARG A 20 5.51 2.30 -7.88
N VAL A 21 4.34 1.69 -8.06
CA VAL A 21 3.59 1.01 -6.99
C VAL A 21 3.69 -0.49 -7.19
N ILE A 22 4.05 -1.22 -6.15
CA ILE A 22 3.94 -2.68 -6.12
C ILE A 22 2.85 -3.05 -5.13
N ILE A 23 1.83 -3.74 -5.63
CA ILE A 23 0.73 -4.26 -4.82
C ILE A 23 1.14 -5.60 -4.22
N VAL A 24 0.96 -5.72 -2.91
CA VAL A 24 1.33 -6.90 -2.12
C VAL A 24 0.08 -7.44 -1.39
N PRO A 25 -0.65 -8.38 -2.00
CA PRO A 25 -1.82 -8.98 -1.36
C PRO A 25 -1.47 -9.84 -0.14
N GLY A 26 -2.48 -10.14 0.67
CA GLY A 26 -2.43 -11.14 1.73
C GLY A 26 -2.73 -12.55 1.24
N LEU A 27 -3.03 -13.45 2.19
CA LEU A 27 -3.47 -14.82 1.91
C LEU A 27 -4.71 -14.83 1.00
N HIS A 28 -4.78 -15.80 0.09
CA HIS A 28 -5.76 -15.93 -1.00
C HIS A 28 -5.70 -14.81 -2.06
N GLY A 29 -4.66 -13.97 -2.01
CA GLY A 29 -4.48 -12.87 -2.96
C GLY A 29 -5.48 -11.73 -2.75
N SER A 30 -5.72 -10.98 -3.84
CA SER A 30 -6.68 -9.89 -3.89
C SER A 30 -7.61 -10.10 -5.07
N GLU A 31 -8.81 -10.58 -4.79
CA GLU A 31 -9.85 -10.87 -5.79
C GLU A 31 -10.28 -9.62 -6.59
N PRO A 32 -11.01 -9.74 -7.70
CA PRO A 32 -11.30 -8.62 -8.60
C PRO A 32 -12.01 -7.44 -7.93
N GLN A 33 -12.87 -7.70 -6.94
CA GLN A 33 -13.61 -6.69 -6.19
C GLN A 33 -12.81 -6.08 -5.03
N HIS A 34 -11.62 -6.61 -4.74
CA HIS A 34 -10.76 -6.10 -3.69
C HIS A 34 -10.22 -4.71 -4.04
N TRP A 35 -10.08 -3.83 -3.05
CA TRP A 35 -9.58 -2.47 -3.26
C TRP A 35 -8.21 -2.44 -3.94
N GLN A 36 -7.31 -3.38 -3.63
CA GLN A 36 -6.03 -3.50 -4.32
C GLN A 36 -6.20 -3.77 -5.83
N SER A 37 -7.20 -4.56 -6.23
CA SER A 37 -7.48 -4.84 -7.65
C SER A 37 -8.10 -3.62 -8.34
N HIS A 38 -9.00 -2.92 -7.65
CA HIS A 38 -9.49 -1.63 -8.14
C HIS A 38 -8.36 -0.62 -8.33
N TRP A 39 -7.44 -0.49 -7.38
CA TRP A 39 -6.32 0.44 -7.48
C TRP A 39 -5.33 0.04 -8.57
N GLN A 40 -5.05 -1.25 -8.72
CA GLN A 40 -4.21 -1.75 -9.82
C GLN A 40 -4.76 -1.33 -11.19
N ASN A 41 -6.07 -1.41 -11.37
CA ASN A 41 -6.73 -1.04 -12.62
C ASN A 41 -6.83 0.48 -12.83
N SER A 42 -6.50 1.28 -11.81
CA SER A 42 -6.61 2.75 -11.84
C SER A 42 -5.25 3.46 -11.69
N LEU A 43 -4.12 2.76 -11.68
CA LEU A 43 -2.78 3.35 -11.59
C LEU A 43 -2.01 3.10 -12.89
N ASN A 44 -1.31 4.11 -13.41
CA ASN A 44 -0.54 3.97 -14.66
C ASN A 44 0.81 3.24 -14.46
N HIS A 45 1.35 3.27 -13.23
CA HIS A 45 2.69 2.80 -12.90
C HIS A 45 2.67 1.78 -11.77
N VAL A 46 1.95 0.69 -12.00
CA VAL A 46 1.69 -0.34 -10.98
C VAL A 46 2.03 -1.74 -11.47
N SER A 47 2.53 -2.56 -10.57
CA SER A 47 2.64 -4.01 -10.70
C SER A 47 2.09 -4.70 -9.44
N ARG A 48 1.89 -6.01 -9.51
CA ARG A 48 1.49 -6.85 -8.38
C ARG A 48 2.48 -8.00 -8.27
N ILE A 49 2.79 -8.41 -7.04
CA ILE A 49 3.65 -9.57 -6.84
C ILE A 49 2.94 -10.84 -7.29
N GLU A 50 3.71 -11.81 -7.77
CA GLU A 50 3.25 -13.17 -7.98
C GLU A 50 3.78 -14.07 -6.86
N VAL A 51 2.92 -14.93 -6.33
CA VAL A 51 3.27 -15.90 -5.29
C VAL A 51 2.85 -17.27 -5.81
N GLY A 52 3.74 -18.27 -5.68
CA GLY A 52 3.49 -19.60 -6.22
C GLY A 52 2.34 -20.35 -5.56
N ASP A 53 2.08 -20.07 -4.28
CA ASP A 53 0.95 -20.60 -3.53
C ASP A 53 0.33 -19.48 -2.68
N TRP A 54 -0.90 -19.11 -3.02
CA TRP A 54 -1.66 -18.09 -2.29
C TRP A 54 -2.43 -18.66 -1.10
N GLU A 55 -2.52 -19.99 -0.96
CA GLU A 55 -3.31 -20.68 0.07
C GLU A 55 -2.51 -20.94 1.35
N THR A 56 -1.18 -20.98 1.25
CA THR A 56 -0.28 -21.19 2.38
C THR A 56 0.39 -19.89 2.80
N ALA A 57 0.25 -19.51 4.07
CA ALA A 57 0.90 -18.33 4.64
C ALA A 57 2.42 -18.54 4.84
N ASP A 58 3.17 -18.62 3.75
CA ASP A 58 4.61 -18.78 3.73
C ASP A 58 5.31 -17.45 3.45
N LEU A 59 6.02 -16.93 4.46
CA LEU A 59 6.71 -15.65 4.33
C LEU A 59 7.82 -15.67 3.27
N GLY A 60 8.47 -16.82 3.08
CA GLY A 60 9.51 -17.01 2.07
C GLY A 60 8.95 -16.90 0.64
N CYS A 61 7.77 -17.47 0.38
CA CYS A 61 7.08 -17.36 -0.90
C CYS A 61 6.73 -15.91 -1.23
N TRP A 62 6.13 -15.18 -0.27
CA TRP A 62 5.83 -13.75 -0.45
C TRP A 62 7.09 -12.91 -0.64
N ARG A 63 8.13 -13.20 0.14
CA ARG A 63 9.42 -12.50 0.06
C ARG A 63 10.05 -12.72 -1.32
N ALA A 64 10.05 -13.94 -1.84
CA ALA A 64 10.57 -14.26 -3.17
C ALA A 64 9.81 -13.50 -4.27
N GLY A 65 8.47 -13.54 -4.24
CA GLY A 65 7.63 -12.81 -5.20
C GLY A 65 7.85 -11.30 -5.16
N LEU A 66 7.92 -10.73 -3.95
CA LEU A 66 8.18 -9.30 -3.76
C LEU A 66 9.59 -8.89 -4.20
N VAL A 67 10.61 -9.69 -3.92
CA VAL A 67 11.98 -9.41 -4.38
C VAL A 67 12.07 -9.47 -5.90
N ALA A 68 11.42 -10.44 -6.54
CA ALA A 68 11.37 -10.53 -8.00
C ALA A 68 10.68 -9.29 -8.62
N ALA A 69 9.53 -8.88 -8.07
CA ALA A 69 8.85 -7.67 -8.51
C ALA A 69 9.72 -6.41 -8.31
N LEU A 70 10.36 -6.29 -7.14
CA LEU A 70 11.28 -5.18 -6.88
C LEU A 70 12.44 -5.16 -7.86
N GLN A 71 13.02 -6.31 -8.22
CA GLN A 71 14.13 -6.39 -9.18
C GLN A 71 13.72 -6.03 -10.61
N ALA A 72 12.46 -6.24 -10.98
CA ALA A 72 11.93 -5.86 -12.29
C ALA A 72 11.73 -4.34 -12.44
N GLU A 73 11.59 -3.60 -11.33
CA GLU A 73 11.43 -2.15 -11.37
C GLU A 73 12.78 -1.41 -11.50
N PRO A 74 12.92 -0.43 -12.41
CA PRO A 74 14.18 0.29 -12.60
C PRO A 74 14.50 1.25 -11.44
N THR A 75 13.48 1.67 -10.69
CA THR A 75 13.58 2.63 -9.59
C THR A 75 12.98 2.06 -8.31
N PRO A 76 13.30 2.64 -7.14
CA PRO A 76 12.72 2.19 -5.87
C PRO A 76 11.20 2.40 -5.88
N ALA A 77 10.46 1.41 -5.37
CA ALA A 77 9.00 1.36 -5.46
C ALA A 77 8.31 1.67 -4.12
N VAL A 78 7.07 2.12 -4.19
CA VAL A 78 6.16 2.18 -3.04
C VAL A 78 5.43 0.85 -2.93
N LEU A 79 5.46 0.23 -1.74
CA LEU A 79 4.71 -1.00 -1.51
C LEU A 79 3.33 -0.67 -0.93
N VAL A 80 2.28 -1.20 -1.57
CA VAL A 80 0.89 -1.10 -1.10
C VAL A 80 0.44 -2.49 -0.70
N ALA A 81 0.47 -2.77 0.60
CA ALA A 81 0.32 -4.10 1.15
C ALA A 81 -0.98 -4.26 1.95
N HIS A 82 -1.49 -5.49 1.98
CA HIS A 82 -2.66 -5.88 2.76
C HIS A 82 -2.39 -7.14 3.58
N SER A 83 -2.91 -7.21 4.81
CA SER A 83 -2.91 -8.43 5.62
C SER A 83 -1.53 -9.07 5.77
N PHE A 84 -1.37 -10.35 5.39
CA PHE A 84 -0.09 -11.07 5.44
C PHE A 84 0.98 -10.40 4.57
N GLY A 85 0.59 -9.77 3.45
CA GLY A 85 1.49 -9.00 2.59
C GLY A 85 2.18 -7.85 3.32
N CYS A 86 1.55 -7.27 4.36
CA CYS A 86 2.18 -6.24 5.19
C CYS A 86 3.42 -6.76 5.91
N LEU A 87 3.38 -8.00 6.38
CA LEU A 87 4.49 -8.62 7.11
C LEU A 87 5.67 -8.88 6.17
N ALA A 88 5.39 -9.43 4.99
CA ALA A 88 6.39 -9.61 3.94
C ALA A 88 7.01 -8.28 3.49
N SER A 89 6.19 -7.25 3.31
CA SER A 89 6.65 -5.94 2.87
C SER A 89 7.56 -5.27 3.90
N ALA A 90 7.21 -5.34 5.18
CA ALA A 90 8.05 -4.85 6.27
C ALA A 90 9.38 -5.60 6.37
N ALA A 91 9.36 -6.94 6.26
CA ALA A 91 10.58 -7.75 6.29
C ALA A 91 11.49 -7.46 5.09
N VAL A 92 10.95 -7.39 3.87
CA VAL A 92 11.73 -7.09 2.66
C VAL A 92 12.28 -5.67 2.68
N ALA A 93 11.51 -4.68 3.11
CA ALA A 93 11.98 -3.30 3.15
C ALA A 93 13.18 -3.13 4.10
N ALA A 94 13.26 -3.91 5.19
CA ALA A 94 14.42 -3.91 6.07
C ALA A 94 15.67 -4.52 5.41
N ASP A 95 15.50 -5.57 4.61
CA ASP A 95 16.60 -6.32 4.00
C ASP A 95 17.09 -5.71 2.67
N TYR A 96 16.27 -4.91 1.99
CA TYR A 96 16.56 -4.30 0.69
C TYR A 96 16.50 -2.77 0.75
N PRO A 97 17.36 -2.13 1.57
CA PRO A 97 17.40 -0.67 1.66
C PRO A 97 17.65 -0.05 0.29
N GLY A 98 16.92 1.02 -0.03
CA GLY A 98 17.04 1.71 -1.31
C GLY A 98 16.32 1.04 -2.48
N ARG A 99 15.63 -0.10 -2.30
CA ARG A 99 14.69 -0.65 -3.30
C ARG A 99 13.24 -0.28 -3.01
N VAL A 100 12.94 0.12 -1.79
CA VAL A 100 11.61 0.55 -1.36
C VAL A 100 11.67 2.03 -0.96
N SER A 101 10.76 2.84 -1.51
CA SER A 101 10.66 4.28 -1.22
C SER A 101 9.76 4.56 -0.02
N ALA A 102 8.66 3.83 0.10
CA ALA A 102 7.68 3.97 1.18
C ALA A 102 6.81 2.72 1.34
N LEU A 103 6.18 2.57 2.50
CA LEU A 103 5.24 1.48 2.80
C LEU A 103 3.84 2.00 3.13
N PHE A 104 2.82 1.46 2.48
CA PHE A 104 1.42 1.64 2.85
C PHE A 104 0.84 0.29 3.24
N LEU A 105 0.58 0.08 4.53
CA LEU A 105 0.30 -1.23 5.13
C LEU A 105 -1.13 -1.26 5.70
N ALA A 106 -2.08 -1.82 4.96
CA ALA A 106 -3.48 -1.87 5.36
C ALA A 106 -3.86 -3.19 6.05
N ALA A 107 -4.52 -3.11 7.20
CA ALA A 107 -5.05 -4.25 7.95
C ALA A 107 -4.03 -5.37 8.14
N PRO A 108 -2.84 -5.10 8.73
CA PRO A 108 -1.79 -6.11 8.85
C PRO A 108 -2.26 -7.31 9.68
N ALA A 109 -1.81 -8.51 9.31
CA ALA A 109 -1.99 -9.69 10.14
C ALA A 109 -1.16 -9.63 11.43
N ASP A 110 -1.61 -10.26 12.52
CA ASP A 110 -0.78 -10.44 13.73
C ASP A 110 0.39 -11.41 13.45
N PRO A 111 1.66 -10.97 13.52
CA PRO A 111 2.82 -11.82 13.25
C PRO A 111 2.91 -13.05 14.17
N ALA A 112 2.31 -13.01 15.36
CA ALA A 112 2.29 -14.15 16.28
C ALA A 112 1.38 -15.28 15.77
N LYS A 113 0.21 -14.93 15.19
CA LYS A 113 -0.74 -15.92 14.65
C LYS A 113 -0.16 -16.74 13.50
N PHE A 114 0.81 -16.19 12.77
CA PHE A 114 1.47 -16.83 11.64
C PHE A 114 2.87 -17.37 11.97
N GLY A 115 3.34 -17.27 13.22
CA GLY A 115 4.66 -17.77 13.61
C GLY A 115 5.86 -16.97 13.04
N VAL A 116 5.62 -15.81 12.44
CA VAL A 116 6.62 -15.00 11.71
C VAL A 116 7.18 -13.82 12.51
N SER A 117 6.89 -13.75 13.81
CA SER A 117 7.34 -12.66 14.69
C SER A 117 8.87 -12.42 14.69
N HIS A 118 9.64 -13.47 14.41
CA HIS A 118 11.10 -13.45 14.33
C HIS A 118 11.62 -12.76 13.05
N ALA A 119 10.90 -12.87 11.94
CA ALA A 119 11.28 -12.32 10.65
C ALA A 119 11.09 -10.79 10.57
N LEU A 120 10.35 -10.21 11.51
CA LEU A 120 10.22 -8.75 11.66
C LEU A 120 11.29 -8.17 12.61
N ARG A 121 12.47 -8.79 12.66
CA ARG A 121 13.66 -8.31 13.37
C ARG A 121 14.76 -8.18 12.30
N PRO A 122 15.32 -6.99 12.05
CA PRO A 122 15.71 -5.98 13.04
C PRO A 122 14.91 -4.66 12.99
N LEU A 123 15.11 -3.84 14.03
CA LEU A 123 14.56 -2.50 14.27
C LEU A 123 15.34 -1.41 13.49
N PRO A 124 14.76 -0.21 13.28
CA PRO A 124 13.51 0.13 12.61
C PRO A 124 13.69 0.25 11.08
N LEU A 125 12.60 0.44 10.34
CA LEU A 125 12.69 0.79 8.92
C LEU A 125 13.36 2.17 8.75
N SER A 126 14.26 2.28 7.77
CA SER A 126 14.92 3.55 7.39
C SER A 126 14.07 4.41 6.45
N ILE A 127 12.91 3.91 6.05
CA ILE A 127 11.96 4.55 5.15
C ILE A 127 10.67 4.87 5.88
N ARG A 128 9.91 5.82 5.34
CA ARG A 128 8.60 6.15 5.90
C ARG A 128 7.60 5.06 5.56
N GLY A 129 6.74 4.74 6.51
CA GLY A 129 5.60 3.85 6.29
C GLY A 129 4.36 4.38 7.01
N LEU A 130 3.18 3.97 6.54
CA LEU A 130 1.90 4.20 7.16
C LEU A 130 1.22 2.85 7.41
N LEU A 131 0.94 2.54 8.67
CA LEU A 131 0.19 1.35 9.07
C LEU A 131 -1.26 1.74 9.38
N ILE A 132 -2.20 1.08 8.71
CA ILE A 132 -3.64 1.33 8.82
C ILE A 132 -4.30 0.13 9.48
N SER A 133 -5.09 0.38 10.51
CA SER A 133 -5.84 -0.65 11.25
C SER A 133 -7.34 -0.35 11.29
N SER A 134 -8.11 -1.35 11.67
CA SER A 134 -9.55 -1.28 11.91
C SER A 134 -9.86 -1.80 13.31
N ASN A 135 -10.90 -1.25 13.94
CA ASN A 135 -11.38 -1.68 15.25
C ASN A 135 -11.97 -3.08 15.24
N THR A 136 -12.48 -3.52 14.09
CA THR A 136 -13.23 -4.76 13.92
C THR A 136 -12.47 -5.79 13.09
N ASP A 137 -11.15 -5.65 12.99
CA ASP A 137 -10.29 -6.62 12.30
C ASP A 137 -10.14 -7.92 13.12
N PRO A 138 -10.52 -9.10 12.59
CA PRO A 138 -10.36 -10.38 13.28
C PRO A 138 -8.91 -10.89 13.30
N TRP A 139 -8.04 -10.36 12.44
CA TRP A 139 -6.66 -10.84 12.26
C TRP A 139 -5.66 -10.16 13.18
N ILE A 140 -5.93 -8.93 13.60
CA ILE A 140 -5.10 -8.21 14.57
C ILE A 140 -5.95 -7.30 15.44
N SER A 141 -5.65 -7.20 16.73
CA SER A 141 -6.29 -6.19 17.59
C SER A 141 -5.69 -4.80 17.35
N VAL A 142 -6.46 -3.73 17.61
CA VAL A 142 -5.99 -2.33 17.53
C VAL A 142 -4.70 -2.13 18.35
N PHE A 143 -4.65 -2.70 19.55
CA PHE A 143 -3.47 -2.61 20.41
C PHE A 143 -2.24 -3.27 19.76
N GLN A 144 -2.38 -4.47 19.21
CA GLN A 144 -1.28 -5.16 18.54
C GLN A 144 -0.86 -4.45 17.25
N ALA A 145 -1.81 -3.90 16.48
CA ALA A 145 -1.51 -3.12 15.28
C ALA A 145 -0.72 -1.85 15.63
N TYR A 146 -1.10 -1.14 16.70
CA TYR A 146 -0.34 -0.01 17.21
C TYR A 146 1.07 -0.42 17.67
N CYS A 147 1.20 -1.50 18.45
CA CYS A 147 2.51 -2.03 18.85
C CYS A 147 3.39 -2.38 17.64
N LEU A 148 2.80 -2.97 16.60
CA LEU A 148 3.50 -3.28 15.35
C LEU A 148 3.98 -2.00 14.66
N ALA A 149 3.13 -0.97 14.55
CA ALA A 149 3.51 0.33 13.98
C ALA A 149 4.67 0.97 14.75
N ARG A 150 4.63 0.93 16.09
CA ARG A 150 5.74 1.44 16.93
C ARG A 150 7.03 0.66 16.73
N ARG A 151 6.96 -0.66 16.60
CA ARG A 151 8.11 -1.53 16.34
C ARG A 151 8.74 -1.24 14.97
N LEU A 152 7.92 -1.02 13.95
CA LEU A 152 8.37 -0.71 12.59
C LEU A 152 8.76 0.76 12.40
N ARG A 153 8.39 1.65 13.33
CA ARG A 153 8.47 3.12 13.24
C ARG A 153 7.71 3.70 12.04
N THR A 154 6.52 3.17 11.79
CA THR A 154 5.60 3.75 10.82
C THR A 154 4.73 4.81 11.49
N ASP A 155 4.20 5.72 10.68
CA ASP A 155 2.97 6.43 11.01
C ASP A 155 1.85 5.41 11.22
N TYR A 156 0.81 5.81 11.94
CA TYR A 156 -0.29 4.94 12.31
C TYR A 156 -1.62 5.65 12.15
N HIS A 157 -2.57 4.98 11.51
CA HIS A 157 -3.93 5.46 11.32
C HIS A 157 -4.94 4.34 11.61
N ASN A 158 -6.06 4.66 12.23
CA ASN A 158 -7.15 3.73 12.46
C ASN A 158 -8.39 4.27 11.74
N VAL A 159 -8.98 3.45 10.86
CA VAL A 159 -10.14 3.82 10.01
C VAL A 159 -11.48 3.47 10.65
N GLY A 160 -11.52 3.31 11.98
CA GLY A 160 -12.71 2.90 12.71
C GLY A 160 -13.13 1.46 12.41
N ASP A 161 -14.44 1.22 12.33
CA ASP A 161 -15.02 -0.11 12.19
C ASP A 161 -15.07 -0.53 10.71
N ARG A 162 -13.97 -1.09 10.21
CA ARG A 162 -13.81 -1.43 8.78
C ARG A 162 -13.42 -2.90 8.54
N GLY A 163 -13.77 -3.80 9.45
CA GLY A 163 -13.48 -5.23 9.35
C GLY A 163 -12.00 -5.48 9.04
N HIS A 164 -11.71 -6.39 8.11
CA HIS A 164 -10.35 -6.63 7.61
C HIS A 164 -9.97 -5.78 6.38
N ILE A 165 -10.70 -4.68 6.12
CA ILE A 165 -10.48 -3.78 4.98
C ILE A 165 -10.40 -4.56 3.66
N ASN A 166 -11.42 -5.38 3.40
CA ASN A 166 -11.52 -6.24 2.23
C ASN A 166 -12.97 -6.33 1.73
N VAL A 167 -13.21 -7.13 0.70
CA VAL A 167 -14.54 -7.29 0.09
C VAL A 167 -15.58 -7.81 1.09
N ALA A 168 -15.22 -8.79 1.93
CA ALA A 168 -16.09 -9.32 2.97
C ALA A 168 -16.50 -8.26 4.01
N ALA A 169 -15.66 -7.24 4.22
CA ALA A 169 -15.98 -6.08 5.05
C ALA A 169 -16.75 -4.97 4.31
N GLY A 170 -17.19 -5.22 3.07
CA GLY A 170 -17.90 -4.24 2.24
C GLY A 170 -16.99 -3.16 1.65
N VAL A 171 -15.67 -3.37 1.62
CA VAL A 171 -14.71 -2.41 1.08
C VAL A 171 -14.50 -2.66 -0.41
N GLY A 172 -15.07 -1.78 -1.24
CA GLY A 172 -14.89 -1.75 -2.70
C GLY A 172 -13.63 -0.98 -3.13
N ASN A 173 -13.78 0.08 -3.93
CA ASN A 173 -12.65 0.90 -4.41
C ASN A 173 -11.87 1.68 -3.33
N TRP A 174 -12.33 1.64 -2.08
CA TRP A 174 -11.73 2.27 -0.90
C TRP A 174 -11.24 3.72 -1.11
N LEU A 175 -12.16 4.63 -1.43
CA LEU A 175 -11.85 6.05 -1.63
C LEU A 175 -11.13 6.67 -0.42
N GLU A 176 -11.57 6.39 0.80
CA GLU A 176 -10.88 6.83 2.03
C GLU A 176 -9.41 6.39 2.05
N GLY A 177 -9.12 5.13 1.70
CA GLY A 177 -7.76 4.62 1.60
C GLY A 177 -6.94 5.32 0.52
N ARG A 178 -7.55 5.66 -0.62
CA ARG A 178 -6.88 6.41 -1.70
C ARG A 178 -6.47 7.80 -1.24
N TRP A 179 -7.33 8.50 -0.52
CA TRP A 179 -7.03 9.82 0.02
C TRP A 179 -5.90 9.76 1.05
N LEU A 180 -5.94 8.77 1.95
CA LEU A 180 -4.85 8.52 2.90
C LEU A 180 -3.53 8.20 2.19
N PHE A 181 -3.58 7.44 1.09
CA PHE A 181 -2.39 7.09 0.31
C PHE A 181 -1.80 8.31 -0.39
N GLU A 182 -2.61 9.14 -1.03
CA GLU A 182 -2.17 10.37 -1.70
C GLU A 182 -1.57 11.37 -0.70
N ASP A 183 -2.22 11.60 0.43
CA ASP A 183 -1.70 12.47 1.50
C ASP A 183 -0.37 11.94 2.08
N PHE A 184 -0.30 10.63 2.34
CA PHE A 184 0.92 9.98 2.80
C PHE A 184 2.09 10.16 1.81
N LEU A 185 1.84 9.96 0.52
CA LEU A 185 2.84 10.15 -0.52
C LEU A 185 3.28 11.60 -0.62
N TYR A 186 2.33 12.54 -0.63
CA TYR A 186 2.62 13.98 -0.69
C TYR A 186 3.55 14.41 0.44
N GLN A 187 3.23 14.03 1.68
CA GLN A 187 4.07 14.30 2.85
C GLN A 187 5.45 13.60 2.79
N SER A 188 5.60 12.58 1.93
CA SER A 188 6.86 11.87 1.69
C SER A 188 7.65 12.43 0.50
N GLY A 189 7.17 13.50 -0.15
CA GLY A 189 7.76 14.02 -1.39
C GLY A 189 7.59 13.10 -2.60
N LEU A 190 6.64 12.17 -2.52
CA LEU A 190 6.30 11.19 -3.55
C LEU A 190 4.92 11.52 -4.13
N TRP A 191 4.64 10.98 -5.30
CA TRP A 191 3.31 11.05 -5.92
C TRP A 191 3.11 9.86 -6.85
N VAL A 192 1.87 9.57 -7.21
CA VAL A 192 1.48 8.52 -8.16
C VAL A 192 0.57 9.09 -9.23
N ASP A 193 0.56 8.45 -10.39
CA ASP A 193 -0.29 8.82 -11.52
C ASP A 193 -1.46 7.84 -11.63
N TRP A 194 -2.66 8.34 -11.32
CA TRP A 194 -3.89 7.57 -11.48
C TRP A 194 -4.41 7.70 -12.90
N ALA A 195 -4.86 6.60 -13.48
CA ALA A 195 -5.56 6.62 -14.76
C ALA A 195 -6.84 7.47 -14.64
N GLU A 196 -7.03 8.40 -15.57
CA GLU A 196 -8.28 9.14 -15.71
C GLU A 196 -9.43 8.16 -15.97
N PRO A 197 -10.61 8.33 -15.33
CA PRO A 197 -11.75 7.49 -15.63
C PRO A 197 -12.11 7.64 -17.12
N PRO A 198 -12.52 6.56 -17.81
CA PRO A 198 -12.76 6.55 -19.27
C PRO A 198 -13.87 7.50 -19.76
N TYR A 199 -14.55 8.23 -18.86
CA TYR A 199 -15.64 9.15 -19.17
C TYR A 199 -15.25 10.63 -19.21
N ALA A 200 -13.99 10.99 -18.94
CA ALA A 200 -13.55 12.39 -18.96
C ALA A 200 -13.57 13.05 -20.37
N THR A 201 -13.86 12.30 -21.43
CA THR A 201 -13.91 12.81 -22.82
C THR A 201 -15.28 13.38 -23.22
N LEU A 202 -16.31 13.37 -22.36
CA LEU A 202 -17.67 13.78 -22.73
C LEU A 202 -18.03 15.26 -22.44
N CYS A 203 -17.09 16.11 -22.03
CA CYS A 203 -17.36 17.53 -21.75
C CYS A 203 -16.96 18.52 -22.88
N HIS A 204 -16.94 18.08 -24.13
CA HIS A 204 -16.69 18.95 -25.30
C HIS A 204 -17.81 18.92 -26.36
N LEU A 205 -19.08 18.81 -25.93
CA LEU A 205 -20.24 19.04 -26.79
C LEU A 205 -21.06 20.23 -26.32
#